data_AF-A0A1G1NEU2-F1
#
_entry.id   AF-A0A1G1NEU2-F1
#
_cell.length_a   1.000
_cell.length_b   1.000
_cell.length_c   1.000
_cell.angle_alpha   90.00
_cell.angle_beta   90.00
_cell.angle_gamma   90.00
#
_symmetry.space_group_name_H-M   'P 1'
#
loop_
_entity.id
_entity.type
_entity.pdbx_description
1 polymer ?
#
loop_
_entity_poly.entity_id
_entity_poly.type
_entity_poly.pdbx_seq_one_letter_code
_entity_poly.pdbx_strand_id
1 'polypeptide(L)'
;MIGGVMPWSLFLIPTAGLVYRLFTTSTENRDRFAFLLFWIVATYLYVQPAHSKLASYIFPVFPAIAILIAYSLERILEGDVEKFFNKMAESIGYLMAAVFAGMGIAAIVMAKKYSSYVPDMLPVYVFAGAALLWAGALALASAKKRYGTQLAINASFTCLILLVMFSSRPSIEPWVSCKDISLVLNKTDQSPTTLLTSKFYVRGVRFYTDRKVAVININGKGFFSPHPIPFLNTDEKVLSFLEQQPVTYGIVRKNDLGDLYRITADGYHLQELDDIGGKHLIKIEKKS
;
A
#
# COMPACT_ATOMS: atom_id res chain seq x y z
N MET A 1 -6.38 11.29 -4.88
CA MET A 1 -6.64 11.04 -6.31
C MET A 1 -5.40 11.26 -7.16
N ILE A 2 -4.89 12.49 -7.33
CA ILE A 2 -3.75 12.84 -8.21
C ILE A 2 -2.58 11.84 -8.13
N GLY A 3 -2.08 11.51 -6.93
CA GLY A 3 -0.97 10.56 -6.75
C GLY A 3 -1.25 9.12 -7.24
N GLY A 4 -2.52 8.70 -7.31
CA GLY A 4 -2.93 7.40 -7.88
C GLY A 4 -3.03 7.40 -9.41
N VAL A 5 -2.88 8.57 -10.05
CA VAL A 5 -2.77 8.71 -11.52
C VAL A 5 -1.29 8.76 -11.94
N MET A 6 -0.33 8.65 -11.00
CA MET A 6 1.10 8.58 -11.33
C MET A 6 1.39 7.38 -12.25
N PRO A 7 2.24 7.55 -13.28
CA PRO A 7 3.04 8.74 -13.57
C PRO A 7 2.29 9.82 -14.37
N TRP A 8 1.10 9.55 -14.91
CA TRP A 8 0.33 10.46 -15.79
C TRP A 8 -0.31 11.68 -15.10
N SER A 9 -0.14 11.83 -13.79
CA SER A 9 -0.84 12.79 -12.93
C SER A 9 -0.72 14.26 -13.39
N LEU A 10 0.43 14.67 -13.93
CA LEU A 10 0.64 16.04 -14.41
C LEU A 10 -0.01 16.32 -15.77
N PHE A 11 -0.32 15.28 -16.56
CA PHE A 11 -1.11 15.42 -17.79
C PHE A 11 -2.60 15.67 -17.54
N LEU A 12 -3.08 15.58 -16.28
CA LEU A 12 -4.43 16.02 -15.91
C LEU A 12 -4.67 17.51 -16.23
N ILE A 13 -3.63 18.36 -16.21
CA ILE A 13 -3.73 19.80 -16.46
C ILE A 13 -4.04 20.10 -17.95
N PRO A 14 -3.22 19.65 -18.94
CA PRO A 14 -3.58 19.80 -20.35
C PRO A 14 -4.86 19.06 -20.71
N THR A 15 -5.10 17.89 -20.13
CA THR A 15 -6.35 17.14 -20.32
C THR A 15 -7.57 17.98 -19.90
N ALA A 16 -7.58 18.55 -18.70
CA ALA A 16 -8.68 19.38 -18.23
C ALA A 16 -8.91 20.61 -19.12
N GLY A 17 -7.83 21.31 -19.51
CA GLY A 17 -7.93 22.48 -20.40
C GLY A 17 -8.44 22.14 -21.81
N LEU A 18 -7.97 21.03 -22.39
CA LEU A 18 -8.39 20.58 -23.72
C LEU A 18 -9.83 20.07 -23.70
N VAL A 19 -10.20 19.23 -22.73
CA VAL A 19 -11.55 18.68 -22.57
C VAL A 19 -12.57 19.80 -22.29
N TYR A 20 -12.24 20.79 -21.44
CA TYR A 20 -13.11 21.94 -21.20
C TYR A 20 -13.36 22.76 -22.48
N ARG A 21 -12.31 23.00 -23.28
CA ARG A 21 -12.44 23.68 -24.57
C ARG A 21 -13.30 22.86 -25.53
N LEU A 22 -12.99 21.59 -25.74
CA LEU A 22 -13.75 20.74 -26.67
C LEU A 22 -15.21 20.58 -26.23
N PHE A 23 -15.50 20.53 -24.93
CA PHE A 23 -16.87 20.50 -24.40
C PHE A 23 -17.66 21.80 -24.65
N THR A 24 -16.97 22.93 -24.82
CA THR A 24 -17.59 24.23 -25.12
C THR A 24 -17.62 24.55 -26.62
N THR A 25 -16.73 23.96 -27.44
CA THR A 25 -16.63 24.25 -28.89
C THR A 25 -17.06 23.12 -29.84
N SER A 26 -17.15 21.86 -29.37
CA SER A 26 -17.57 20.71 -30.20
C SER A 26 -18.91 20.16 -29.71
N THR A 27 -19.93 20.18 -30.56
CA THR A 27 -21.22 19.55 -30.29
C THR A 27 -21.14 18.03 -30.36
N GLU A 28 -20.48 17.49 -31.38
CA GLU A 28 -20.42 16.04 -31.68
C GLU A 28 -19.82 15.20 -30.54
N ASN A 29 -18.74 15.69 -29.90
CA ASN A 29 -18.05 14.95 -28.84
C ASN A 29 -18.54 15.32 -27.43
N ARG A 30 -19.48 16.26 -27.30
CA ARG A 30 -19.93 16.80 -26.01
C ARG A 30 -20.47 15.74 -25.08
N ASP A 31 -21.30 14.83 -25.60
CA ASP A 31 -21.96 13.78 -24.80
C ASP A 31 -20.96 12.71 -24.33
N ARG A 32 -19.94 12.41 -25.15
CA ARG A 32 -18.83 11.50 -24.79
C ARG A 32 -18.04 12.06 -23.60
N PHE A 33 -17.70 13.35 -23.63
CA PHE A 33 -17.06 14.03 -22.50
C PHE A 33 -18.00 14.19 -21.30
N ALA A 34 -19.28 14.50 -21.51
CA ALA A 34 -20.29 14.58 -20.45
C ALA A 34 -20.37 13.26 -19.67
N PHE A 35 -20.45 12.12 -20.36
CA PHE A 35 -20.47 10.79 -19.76
C PHE A 35 -19.22 10.50 -18.93
N LEU A 36 -18.02 10.76 -19.47
CA LEU A 36 -16.75 10.51 -18.76
C LEU A 36 -16.59 11.42 -17.54
N LEU A 37 -16.95 12.70 -17.64
CA LEU A 37 -16.95 13.64 -16.51
C LEU A 37 -18.00 13.25 -15.46
N PHE A 38 -19.20 12.84 -15.88
CA PHE A 38 -20.26 12.38 -14.98
C PHE A 38 -19.86 11.09 -14.25
N TRP A 39 -19.21 10.12 -14.92
CA TRP A 39 -18.64 8.93 -14.28
C TRP A 39 -17.67 9.32 -13.15
N ILE A 40 -16.71 10.21 -13.44
CA ILE A 40 -15.74 10.72 -12.46
C ILE A 40 -16.45 11.37 -11.25
N VAL A 41 -17.39 12.29 -11.52
CA VAL A 41 -18.10 13.06 -10.48
C VAL A 41 -19.06 12.18 -9.68
N ALA A 42 -19.90 11.37 -10.31
CA ALA A 42 -20.88 10.51 -9.65
C ALA A 42 -20.18 9.47 -8.74
N THR A 43 -19.08 8.88 -9.20
CA THR A 43 -18.27 7.96 -8.37
C THR A 43 -17.68 8.68 -7.16
N TYR A 44 -17.13 9.89 -7.35
CA TYR A 44 -16.58 10.67 -6.25
C TYR A 44 -17.65 11.08 -5.23
N LEU A 45 -18.84 11.51 -5.69
CA LEU A 45 -19.97 11.89 -4.85
C LEU A 45 -20.54 10.70 -4.08
N TYR A 46 -20.73 9.54 -4.73
CA TYR A 46 -21.22 8.31 -4.11
C TYR A 46 -20.34 7.84 -2.95
N VAL A 47 -19.04 8.10 -3.00
CA VAL A 47 -18.09 7.76 -1.93
C VAL A 47 -18.11 8.76 -0.75
N GLN A 48 -18.73 9.94 -0.88
CA GLN A 48 -18.69 10.95 0.19
C GLN A 48 -19.51 10.63 1.45
N PRO A 49 -20.68 10.00 1.40
CA PRO A 49 -21.44 9.60 2.61
C PRO A 49 -20.83 8.43 3.39
N ALA A 50 -19.80 7.75 2.87
CA ALA A 50 -19.25 6.55 3.49
C ALA A 50 -18.56 6.85 4.84
N HIS A 51 -19.06 6.24 5.93
CA HIS A 51 -18.51 6.35 7.29
C HIS A 51 -17.04 5.86 7.40
N SER A 52 -16.61 4.98 6.49
CA SER A 52 -15.20 4.60 6.33
C SER A 52 -14.82 4.84 4.87
N LYS A 53 -13.79 5.66 4.62
CA LYS A 53 -13.35 6.01 3.26
C LYS A 53 -12.06 5.27 2.93
N LEU A 54 -12.20 4.06 2.37
CA LEU A 54 -11.06 3.26 1.94
C LEU A 54 -10.52 3.78 0.61
N ALA A 55 -9.19 3.84 0.46
CA ALA A 55 -8.55 4.40 -0.74
C ALA A 55 -8.94 3.67 -2.05
N SER A 56 -9.32 2.39 -1.96
CA SER A 56 -9.81 1.60 -3.09
C SER A 56 -11.19 2.03 -3.61
N TYR A 57 -12.00 2.75 -2.84
CA TYR A 57 -13.34 3.15 -3.25
C TYR A 57 -13.34 4.12 -4.45
N ILE A 58 -12.23 4.80 -4.71
CA ILE A 58 -12.08 5.70 -5.88
C ILE A 58 -11.51 4.99 -7.11
N PHE A 59 -11.17 3.70 -7.04
CA PHE A 59 -10.58 2.96 -8.16
C PHE A 59 -11.46 2.96 -9.44
N PRO A 60 -12.80 2.91 -9.37
CA PRO A 60 -13.64 3.00 -10.57
C PRO A 60 -13.55 4.33 -11.34
N VAL A 61 -12.88 5.36 -10.80
CA VAL A 61 -12.64 6.63 -11.49
C VAL A 61 -11.49 6.54 -12.51
N PHE A 62 -10.51 5.66 -12.28
CA PHE A 62 -9.28 5.63 -13.09
C PHE A 62 -9.50 5.31 -14.58
N PRO A 63 -10.43 4.42 -15.00
CA PRO A 63 -10.70 4.18 -16.43
C PRO A 63 -11.17 5.45 -17.16
N ALA A 64 -12.10 6.22 -16.59
CA ALA A 64 -12.60 7.44 -17.19
C ALA A 64 -11.50 8.52 -17.30
N ILE A 65 -10.65 8.65 -16.27
CA ILE A 65 -9.46 9.53 -16.32
C ILE A 65 -8.48 9.07 -17.40
N ALA A 66 -8.21 7.76 -17.51
CA ALA A 66 -7.26 7.22 -18.49
C ALA A 66 -7.71 7.49 -19.94
N ILE A 67 -9.02 7.36 -20.23
CA ILE A 67 -9.59 7.68 -21.55
C ILE A 67 -9.40 9.17 -21.89
N LEU A 68 -9.72 10.07 -20.95
CA LEU A 68 -9.56 11.52 -21.17
C LEU A 68 -8.08 11.91 -21.37
N ILE A 69 -7.16 11.31 -20.62
CA ILE A 69 -5.71 11.52 -20.78
C ILE A 69 -5.25 10.97 -22.14
N ALA A 70 -5.61 9.74 -22.50
CA ALA A 70 -5.19 9.12 -23.76
C ALA A 70 -5.62 9.96 -24.98
N TYR A 71 -6.89 10.34 -25.05
CA TYR A 71 -7.43 11.22 -26.09
C TYR A 71 -6.72 12.58 -26.16
N SER A 72 -6.30 13.12 -25.01
CA SER A 72 -5.57 14.39 -24.97
C SER A 72 -4.12 14.24 -25.41
N LEU A 73 -3.48 13.12 -25.11
CA LEU A 73 -2.11 12.81 -25.54
C LEU A 73 -2.02 12.50 -27.03
N GLU A 74 -3.01 11.80 -27.59
CA GLU A 74 -3.15 11.50 -29.02
C GLU A 74 -3.11 12.78 -29.86
N ARG A 75 -4.01 13.74 -29.57
CA ARG A 75 -4.04 15.04 -30.26
C ARG A 75 -2.79 15.89 -30.06
N ILE A 76 -2.05 15.72 -28.95
CA ILE A 76 -0.74 16.36 -28.72
C ILE A 76 0.36 15.72 -29.58
N LEU A 77 0.32 14.39 -29.78
CA LEU A 77 1.26 13.66 -30.64
C LEU A 77 1.07 13.99 -32.13
N GLU A 78 -0.19 14.09 -32.56
CA GLU A 78 -0.56 14.45 -33.94
C GLU A 78 -0.24 15.92 -34.27
N GLY A 79 -0.06 16.76 -33.25
CA GLY A 79 0.10 18.21 -33.39
C GLY A 79 -1.22 18.95 -33.61
N ASP A 80 -2.35 18.26 -33.42
CA ASP A 80 -3.73 18.68 -33.70
C ASP A 80 -4.30 19.64 -32.62
N VAL A 81 -3.41 20.34 -31.92
CA VAL A 81 -3.70 21.27 -30.82
C VAL A 81 -2.83 22.52 -30.93
N GLU A 82 -3.28 23.62 -30.33
CA GLU A 82 -2.53 24.87 -30.35
C GLU A 82 -1.13 24.74 -29.72
N LYS A 83 -0.20 25.56 -30.22
CA LYS A 83 1.20 25.68 -29.75
C LYS A 83 1.33 25.88 -28.24
N PHE A 84 0.28 26.37 -27.56
CA PHE A 84 0.20 26.44 -26.10
C PHE A 84 0.22 25.06 -25.44
N PHE A 85 -0.63 24.13 -25.88
CA PHE A 85 -0.73 22.78 -25.30
C PHE A 85 0.57 21.99 -25.52
N ASN A 86 1.20 22.14 -26.69
CA ASN A 86 2.49 21.50 -26.99
C ASN A 86 3.61 22.05 -26.06
N LYS A 87 3.72 23.36 -25.89
CA LYS A 87 4.64 23.97 -24.89
C LYS A 87 4.34 23.52 -23.46
N MET A 88 3.08 23.30 -23.11
CA MET A 88 2.69 22.80 -21.79
C MET A 88 3.09 21.32 -21.60
N ALA A 89 3.00 20.49 -22.64
CA ALA A 89 3.51 19.11 -22.64
C ALA A 89 5.04 19.03 -22.54
N GLU A 90 5.78 19.94 -23.21
CA GLU A 90 7.24 20.10 -23.01
C GLU A 90 7.55 20.45 -21.55
N SER A 91 6.84 21.43 -20.99
CA SER A 91 7.01 21.92 -19.61
C SER A 91 6.70 20.84 -18.57
N ILE A 92 5.68 20.02 -18.81
CA ILE A 92 5.34 18.85 -18.00
C ILE A 92 6.46 17.80 -18.05
N GLY A 93 7.08 17.56 -19.21
CA GLY A 93 8.23 16.66 -19.32
C GLY A 93 9.40 17.03 -18.41
N TYR A 94 9.74 18.32 -18.34
CA TYR A 94 10.75 18.82 -17.41
C TYR A 94 10.31 18.77 -15.94
N LEU A 95 9.05 19.10 -15.63
CA LEU A 95 8.51 19.01 -14.28
C LEU A 95 8.51 17.56 -13.78
N MET A 96 8.20 16.59 -14.65
CA MET A 96 8.27 15.16 -14.36
C MET A 96 9.70 14.68 -14.15
N ALA A 97 10.64 15.13 -14.97
CA ALA A 97 12.07 14.87 -14.73
C ALA A 97 12.53 15.40 -13.36
N ALA A 98 12.14 16.62 -13.00
CA ALA A 98 12.44 17.20 -11.68
C ALA A 98 11.80 16.40 -10.53
N VAL A 99 10.54 15.95 -10.69
CA VAL A 99 9.86 15.09 -9.71
C VAL A 99 10.57 13.74 -9.55
N PHE A 100 10.93 13.05 -10.63
CA PHE A 100 11.60 11.74 -10.54
C PHE A 100 13.03 11.84 -9.99
N ALA A 101 13.79 12.89 -10.36
CA ALA A 101 15.09 13.17 -9.75
C ALA A 101 14.94 13.45 -8.24
N GLY A 102 13.95 14.27 -7.86
CA GLY A 102 13.59 14.52 -6.47
C GLY A 102 13.19 13.26 -5.71
N MET A 103 12.42 12.36 -6.32
CA MET A 103 12.06 11.05 -5.73
C MET A 103 13.28 10.15 -5.52
N GLY A 104 14.22 10.10 -6.48
CA GLY A 104 15.46 9.32 -6.34
C GLY A 104 16.35 9.84 -5.21
N ILE A 105 16.55 11.16 -5.12
CA ILE A 105 17.30 11.80 -4.04
C ILE A 105 16.60 11.59 -2.69
N ALA A 106 15.28 11.82 -2.63
CA ALA A 106 14.49 11.64 -1.42
C ALA A 106 14.48 10.19 -0.91
N ALA A 107 14.49 9.19 -1.80
CA ALA A 107 14.60 7.79 -1.42
C ALA A 107 15.90 7.50 -0.66
N ILE A 108 17.05 7.99 -1.15
CA ILE A 108 18.34 7.82 -0.46
C ILE A 108 18.35 8.57 0.89
N VAL A 109 17.86 9.82 0.93
CA VAL A 109 17.83 10.63 2.15
C VAL A 109 16.93 10.01 3.22
N MET A 110 15.73 9.55 2.84
CA MET A 110 14.77 8.94 3.76
C MET A 110 15.22 7.56 4.20
N ALA A 111 15.78 6.72 3.33
CA ALA A 111 16.34 5.42 3.72
C ALA A 111 17.48 5.59 4.74
N LYS A 112 18.40 6.54 4.52
CA LYS A 112 19.46 6.85 5.50
C LYS A 112 18.91 7.38 6.83
N LYS A 113 17.85 8.19 6.81
CA LYS A 113 17.19 8.70 8.02
C LYS A 113 16.45 7.60 8.81
N TYR A 114 15.97 6.57 8.13
CA TYR A 114 15.19 5.46 8.71
C TYR A 114 15.90 4.11 8.52
N SER A 115 17.23 4.09 8.63
CA SER A 115 18.07 2.91 8.37
C SER A 115 17.72 1.70 9.23
N SER A 116 17.20 1.90 10.45
CA SER A 116 16.66 0.85 11.31
C SER A 116 15.47 0.08 10.73
N TYR A 117 14.84 0.60 9.67
CA TYR A 117 13.71 -0.02 8.96
C TYR A 117 14.06 -0.41 7.51
N VAL A 118 15.28 -0.11 7.05
CA VAL A 118 15.77 -0.38 5.69
C VAL A 118 17.07 -1.19 5.80
N PRO A 119 16.98 -2.51 6.09
CA PRO A 119 18.16 -3.35 6.33
C PRO A 119 18.99 -3.56 5.05
N ASP A 120 18.35 -3.60 3.89
CA ASP A 120 19.01 -3.63 2.58
C ASP A 120 18.79 -2.31 1.84
N MET A 121 19.89 -1.66 1.47
CA MET A 121 19.91 -0.42 0.70
C MET A 121 19.98 -0.65 -0.81
N LEU A 122 20.23 -1.87 -1.29
CA LEU A 122 20.36 -2.18 -2.72
C LEU A 122 19.09 -1.82 -3.52
N PRO A 123 17.85 -2.15 -3.08
CA PRO A 123 16.64 -1.73 -3.78
C PRO A 123 16.47 -0.21 -3.82
N VAL A 124 16.94 0.51 -2.79
CA VAL A 124 16.91 1.98 -2.73
C VAL A 124 17.88 2.59 -3.72
N TYR A 125 19.12 2.08 -3.82
CA TYR A 125 20.09 2.55 -4.80
C TYR A 125 19.70 2.20 -6.23
N VAL A 126 19.12 1.02 -6.47
CA VAL A 126 18.56 0.63 -7.77
C VAL A 126 17.40 1.56 -8.16
N PHE A 127 16.45 1.82 -7.25
CA PHE A 127 15.36 2.77 -7.49
C PHE A 127 15.88 4.19 -7.78
N ALA A 128 16.79 4.71 -6.95
CA ALA A 128 17.29 6.07 -7.08
C ALA A 128 18.12 6.28 -8.35
N GLY A 129 19.01 5.34 -8.68
CA GLY A 129 19.78 5.36 -9.93
C GLY A 129 18.87 5.29 -11.15
N ALA A 130 17.88 4.39 -11.15
CA ALA A 130 16.91 4.31 -12.23
C ALA A 130 16.05 5.57 -12.33
N ALA A 131 15.54 6.13 -11.23
CA ALA A 131 14.74 7.36 -11.23
C ALA A 131 15.53 8.57 -11.78
N LEU A 132 16.82 8.67 -11.48
CA LEU A 132 17.72 9.69 -12.05
C LEU A 132 17.97 9.47 -13.55
N LEU A 133 18.15 8.22 -14.00
CA LEU A 133 18.26 7.89 -15.43
C LEU A 133 16.95 8.19 -16.19
N TRP A 134 15.79 7.89 -15.60
CA TRP A 134 14.48 8.25 -16.14
C TRP A 134 14.30 9.77 -16.24
N ALA A 135 14.70 10.52 -15.21
CA ALA A 135 14.67 11.98 -15.22
C ALA A 135 15.55 12.55 -16.34
N GLY A 136 16.79 12.07 -16.49
CA GLY A 136 17.68 12.46 -17.58
C GLY A 136 17.10 12.12 -18.96
N ALA A 137 16.54 10.93 -19.14
CA ALA A 137 15.92 10.51 -20.39
C ALA A 137 14.68 11.35 -20.74
N LEU A 138 13.82 11.68 -19.77
CA LEU A 138 12.66 12.57 -19.96
C LEU A 138 13.08 14.00 -20.32
N ALA A 139 14.08 14.56 -19.62
CA ALA A 139 14.60 15.88 -19.92
C ALA A 139 15.20 15.94 -21.34
N LEU A 140 15.95 14.92 -21.75
CA LEU A 140 16.52 14.81 -23.10
C LEU A 140 15.45 14.60 -24.19
N ALA A 141 14.39 13.82 -23.92
CA ALA A 141 13.27 13.65 -24.84
C ALA A 141 12.49 14.95 -25.02
N SER A 142 12.24 15.68 -23.92
CA SER A 142 11.56 16.98 -23.90
C SER A 142 12.38 18.05 -24.64
N ALA A 143 13.69 18.12 -24.39
CA ALA A 143 14.61 19.04 -25.07
C ALA A 143 14.71 18.78 -26.58
N LYS A 144 14.63 17.50 -27.00
CA LYS A 144 14.56 17.10 -28.42
C LYS A 144 13.14 17.12 -29.00
N LYS A 145 12.13 17.58 -28.24
CA LYS A 145 10.71 17.65 -28.60
C LYS A 145 10.14 16.32 -29.13
N ARG A 146 10.65 15.20 -28.62
CA ARG A 146 10.26 13.84 -29.04
C ARG A 146 9.13 13.32 -28.15
N TYR A 147 7.93 13.88 -28.32
CA TYR A 147 6.76 13.59 -27.47
C TYR A 147 6.46 12.09 -27.36
N GLY A 148 6.45 11.34 -28.48
CA GLY A 148 6.26 9.87 -28.44
C GLY A 148 7.29 9.14 -27.58
N THR A 149 8.56 9.57 -27.62
CA THR A 149 9.62 9.04 -26.76
C THR A 149 9.42 9.45 -25.30
N GLN A 150 9.01 10.69 -25.03
CA GLN A 150 8.68 11.18 -23.68
C GLN A 150 7.55 10.35 -23.04
N LEU A 151 6.48 10.06 -23.78
CA LEU A 151 5.36 9.25 -23.28
C LEU A 151 5.75 7.77 -23.12
N ALA A 152 6.59 7.21 -24.00
CA ALA A 152 7.10 5.84 -23.86
C ALA A 152 7.99 5.67 -22.61
N ILE A 153 8.90 6.62 -22.34
CA ILE A 153 9.70 6.67 -21.10
C ILE A 153 8.79 6.84 -19.89
N ASN A 154 7.72 7.62 -20.01
CA ASN A 154 6.77 7.79 -18.92
C ASN A 154 6.02 6.50 -18.59
N ALA A 155 5.52 5.78 -19.60
CA ALA A 155 4.82 4.51 -19.42
C ALA A 155 5.70 3.46 -18.72
N SER A 156 6.97 3.36 -19.10
CA SER A 156 7.92 2.38 -18.55
C SER A 156 8.28 2.61 -17.08
N PHE A 157 8.01 3.79 -16.50
CA PHE A 157 8.14 4.03 -15.05
C PHE A 157 7.26 3.06 -14.23
N THR A 158 6.12 2.62 -14.78
CA THR A 158 5.28 1.58 -14.17
C THR A 158 6.05 0.26 -13.97
N CYS A 159 6.85 -0.13 -14.96
CA CYS A 159 7.68 -1.33 -14.90
C CYS A 159 8.80 -1.18 -13.87
N LEU A 160 9.38 0.04 -13.72
CA LEU A 160 10.37 0.33 -12.69
C LEU A 160 9.78 0.19 -11.28
N ILE A 161 8.57 0.70 -11.02
CA ILE A 161 7.87 0.51 -9.74
C ILE A 161 7.70 -0.98 -9.45
N LEU A 162 7.18 -1.76 -10.41
CA LEU A 162 6.95 -3.19 -10.23
C LEU A 162 8.25 -3.97 -9.96
N LEU A 163 9.33 -3.66 -10.67
CA LEU A 163 10.65 -4.25 -10.46
C LEU A 163 11.18 -3.96 -9.05
N VAL A 164 11.09 -2.70 -8.59
CA VAL A 164 11.56 -2.27 -7.27
C VAL A 164 10.69 -2.83 -6.14
N MET A 165 9.38 -2.95 -6.33
CA MET A 165 8.49 -3.63 -5.37
C MET A 165 8.81 -5.13 -5.28
N PHE A 166 9.12 -5.78 -6.40
CA PHE A 166 9.50 -7.19 -6.42
C PHE A 166 10.86 -7.44 -5.76
N SER A 167 11.88 -6.61 -6.04
CA SER A 167 13.20 -6.73 -5.40
C SER A 167 13.20 -6.36 -3.92
N SER A 168 12.37 -5.38 -3.51
CA SER A 168 12.21 -5.00 -2.09
C SER A 168 11.40 -6.03 -1.28
N ARG A 169 10.69 -6.96 -1.94
CA ARG A 169 9.77 -7.90 -1.28
C ARG A 169 10.38 -8.66 -0.10
N PRO A 170 11.60 -9.23 -0.16
CA PRO A 170 12.16 -9.99 0.97
C PRO A 170 12.37 -9.14 2.23
N SER A 171 12.60 -7.83 2.09
CA SER A 171 12.71 -6.90 3.21
C SER A 171 11.35 -6.43 3.76
N ILE A 172 10.27 -6.56 2.99
CA ILE A 172 8.93 -6.03 3.33
C ILE A 172 7.98 -7.14 3.80
N GLU A 173 8.03 -8.33 3.19
CA GLU A 173 7.17 -9.48 3.51
C GLU A 173 7.21 -9.83 5.01
N PRO A 174 8.36 -9.91 5.71
CA PRO A 174 8.39 -10.21 7.15
C PRO A 174 7.61 -9.22 8.02
N TRP A 175 7.50 -7.94 7.61
CA TRP A 175 6.78 -6.91 8.37
C TRP A 175 5.27 -6.93 8.07
N VAL A 176 4.90 -7.05 6.80
CA VAL A 176 3.49 -6.96 6.34
C VAL A 176 2.74 -8.29 6.50
N SER A 177 3.43 -9.40 6.25
CA SER A 177 2.87 -10.76 6.21
C SER A 177 2.94 -11.43 7.57
N CYS A 178 1.99 -12.33 7.86
CA CYS A 178 2.08 -13.25 9.01
C CYS A 178 2.63 -14.62 8.59
N LYS A 179 3.01 -14.80 7.33
CA LYS A 179 3.37 -16.09 6.74
C LYS A 179 4.53 -16.76 7.48
N ASP A 180 5.66 -16.09 7.57
CA ASP A 180 6.90 -16.76 7.96
C ASP A 180 6.91 -17.14 9.45
N ILE A 181 6.41 -16.26 10.32
CA ILE A 181 6.19 -16.57 11.76
C ILE A 181 5.15 -17.69 11.97
N SER A 182 4.14 -17.80 11.11
CA SER A 182 3.19 -18.92 11.14
C SER A 182 3.81 -20.23 10.63
N LEU A 183 4.75 -20.17 9.68
CA LEU A 183 5.52 -21.32 9.21
C LEU A 183 6.57 -21.80 10.22
N VAL A 184 7.05 -20.93 11.13
CA VAL A 184 7.82 -21.35 12.31
C VAL A 184 6.90 -22.07 13.28
N LEU A 185 5.77 -21.45 13.67
CA LEU A 185 4.78 -22.06 14.56
C LEU A 185 4.33 -23.45 14.08
N ASN A 186 3.98 -23.63 12.80
CA ASN A 186 3.54 -24.91 12.24
C ASN A 186 4.64 -26.01 12.24
N LYS A 187 5.91 -25.64 12.44
CA LYS A 187 7.02 -26.60 12.65
C LYS A 187 7.23 -26.90 14.13
N THR A 188 7.02 -25.93 15.00
CA THR A 188 7.21 -26.05 16.46
C THR A 188 6.04 -26.73 17.16
N ASP A 189 4.80 -26.48 16.71
CA ASP A 189 3.58 -27.03 17.30
C ASP A 189 2.53 -27.37 16.24
N GLN A 190 2.10 -28.63 16.24
CA GLN A 190 1.04 -29.16 15.39
C GLN A 190 -0.23 -29.56 16.19
N SER A 191 -0.30 -29.18 17.46
CA SER A 191 -1.48 -29.46 18.30
C SER A 191 -2.73 -28.72 17.78
N PRO A 192 -3.94 -29.27 17.98
CA PRO A 192 -5.19 -28.60 17.61
C PRO A 192 -5.61 -27.49 18.59
N THR A 193 -4.70 -27.03 19.46
CA THR A 193 -4.96 -25.99 20.48
C THR A 193 -5.29 -24.64 19.83
N THR A 194 -6.08 -23.83 20.54
CA THR A 194 -6.52 -22.51 20.05
C THR A 194 -5.38 -21.50 20.22
N LEU A 195 -4.97 -20.86 19.13
CA LEU A 195 -3.85 -19.92 19.14
C LEU A 195 -4.27 -18.56 19.71
N LEU A 196 -3.43 -17.98 20.56
CA LEU A 196 -3.59 -16.61 21.01
C LEU A 196 -2.99 -15.63 19.99
N THR A 197 -3.69 -14.56 19.63
CA THR A 197 -3.12 -13.60 18.67
C THR A 197 -3.64 -12.18 18.84
N SER A 198 -2.81 -11.18 18.53
CA SER A 198 -3.23 -9.78 18.49
C SER A 198 -4.34 -9.57 17.47
N LYS A 199 -5.32 -8.73 17.79
CA LYS A 199 -6.46 -8.38 16.90
C LYS A 199 -6.07 -8.01 15.46
N PHE A 200 -4.89 -7.45 15.25
CA PHE A 200 -4.37 -7.08 13.94
C PHE A 200 -3.87 -8.29 13.11
N TYR A 201 -3.27 -9.30 13.75
CA TYR A 201 -2.69 -10.46 13.06
C TYR A 201 -3.69 -11.60 12.84
N VAL A 202 -4.83 -11.60 13.54
CA VAL A 202 -5.87 -12.65 13.50
C VAL A 202 -6.20 -13.22 12.13
N ARG A 203 -6.27 -12.38 11.09
CA ARG A 203 -6.58 -12.82 9.71
C ARG A 203 -5.42 -13.57 9.06
N GLY A 204 -4.19 -13.06 9.24
CA GLY A 204 -2.98 -13.67 8.69
C GLY A 204 -2.62 -14.97 9.40
N VAL A 205 -2.61 -14.95 10.74
CA VAL A 205 -2.32 -16.15 11.55
C VAL A 205 -3.31 -17.26 11.23
N ARG A 206 -4.63 -16.98 11.23
CA ARG A 206 -5.63 -18.00 10.88
C ARG A 206 -5.46 -18.52 9.45
N PHE A 207 -5.13 -17.67 8.48
CA PHE A 207 -4.94 -18.07 7.09
C PHE A 207 -3.71 -18.98 6.88
N TYR A 208 -2.62 -18.76 7.62
CA TYR A 208 -1.37 -19.54 7.46
C TYR A 208 -1.23 -20.71 8.43
N THR A 209 -2.09 -20.84 9.44
CA THR A 209 -2.11 -21.97 10.38
C THR A 209 -3.34 -22.89 10.24
N ASP A 210 -4.42 -22.40 9.62
CA ASP A 210 -5.78 -22.97 9.61
C ASP A 210 -6.36 -23.35 10.99
N ARG A 211 -5.74 -22.86 12.08
CA ARG A 211 -6.14 -23.17 13.45
C ARG A 211 -7.20 -22.21 13.97
N LYS A 212 -7.92 -22.66 15.01
CA LYS A 212 -8.78 -21.77 15.81
C LYS A 212 -7.90 -20.71 16.47
N VAL A 213 -8.42 -19.48 16.54
CA VAL A 213 -7.73 -18.33 17.12
C VAL A 213 -8.61 -17.66 18.18
N ALA A 214 -8.00 -17.22 19.27
CA ALA A 214 -8.55 -16.30 20.26
C ALA A 214 -7.76 -14.98 20.20
N VAL A 215 -8.44 -13.86 20.39
CA VAL A 215 -7.88 -12.52 20.13
C VAL A 215 -7.66 -11.74 21.41
N ILE A 216 -6.41 -11.36 21.67
CA ILE A 216 -6.07 -10.37 22.69
C ILE A 216 -6.09 -8.94 22.11
N ASN A 217 -6.60 -8.00 22.92
CA ASN A 217 -6.55 -6.55 22.73
C ASN A 217 -7.02 -5.87 24.03
N ILE A 218 -6.19 -5.81 25.06
CA ILE A 218 -6.56 -5.31 26.41
C ILE A 218 -7.05 -3.86 26.34
N ASN A 219 -8.12 -3.54 27.08
CA ASN A 219 -8.85 -2.26 27.03
C ASN A 219 -9.42 -1.88 25.64
N GLY A 220 -9.27 -2.74 24.64
CA GLY A 220 -9.63 -2.46 23.26
C GLY A 220 -11.07 -2.82 22.90
N LYS A 221 -11.62 -2.12 21.90
CA LYS A 221 -12.95 -2.43 21.34
C LYS A 221 -12.91 -3.70 20.48
N GLY A 222 -14.02 -4.43 20.42
CA GLY A 222 -14.21 -5.64 19.61
C GLY A 222 -14.20 -5.43 18.09
N PHE A 223 -14.60 -6.43 17.33
CA PHE A 223 -14.79 -6.30 15.88
C PHE A 223 -16.04 -5.46 15.57
N PHE A 224 -16.09 -4.85 14.38
CA PHE A 224 -17.22 -4.00 13.96
C PHE A 224 -18.51 -4.80 13.74
N SER A 225 -18.38 -6.02 13.22
CA SER A 225 -19.48 -6.99 13.08
C SER A 225 -19.32 -8.08 14.15
N PRO A 226 -20.42 -8.72 14.59
CA PRO A 226 -20.36 -9.94 15.41
C PRO A 226 -19.50 -11.01 14.74
N HIS A 227 -18.54 -11.58 15.47
CA HIS A 227 -17.63 -12.60 14.99
C HIS A 227 -17.49 -13.73 16.04
N PRO A 228 -17.46 -15.01 15.64
CA PRO A 228 -17.34 -16.15 16.55
C PRO A 228 -15.91 -16.38 17.08
N ILE A 229 -15.08 -15.33 17.10
CA ILE A 229 -13.69 -15.37 17.55
C ILE A 229 -13.67 -14.83 18.99
N PRO A 230 -13.20 -15.60 19.99
CA PRO A 230 -13.08 -15.14 21.37
C PRO A 230 -12.30 -13.83 21.44
N PHE A 231 -12.84 -12.85 22.18
CA PHE A 231 -12.25 -11.51 22.29
C PHE A 231 -11.90 -11.21 23.75
N LEU A 232 -10.60 -11.27 24.03
CA LEU A 232 -9.97 -11.20 25.34
C LEU A 232 -9.47 -9.76 25.54
N ASN A 233 -10.29 -8.95 26.22
CA ASN A 233 -10.08 -7.51 26.37
C ASN A 233 -9.87 -7.06 27.83
N THR A 234 -9.84 -8.02 28.75
CA THR A 234 -9.57 -7.86 30.19
C THR A 234 -8.70 -9.03 30.65
N ASP A 235 -8.01 -8.87 31.77
CA ASP A 235 -7.01 -9.82 32.25
C ASP A 235 -7.64 -11.17 32.65
N GLU A 236 -8.83 -11.16 33.24
CA GLU A 236 -9.56 -12.36 33.67
C GLU A 236 -10.02 -13.19 32.46
N LYS A 237 -10.32 -12.54 31.32
CA LYS A 237 -10.62 -13.23 30.07
C LYS A 237 -9.39 -13.91 29.48
N VAL A 238 -8.21 -13.31 29.63
CA VAL A 238 -6.95 -13.94 29.20
C VAL A 238 -6.65 -15.14 30.11
N LEU A 239 -6.71 -14.98 31.43
CA LEU A 239 -6.48 -16.07 32.39
C LEU A 239 -7.47 -17.23 32.18
N SER A 240 -8.77 -16.97 32.14
CA SER A 240 -9.80 -18.01 31.92
C SER A 240 -9.70 -18.69 30.55
N PHE A 241 -9.01 -18.10 29.56
CA PHE A 241 -8.65 -18.77 28.31
C PHE A 241 -7.38 -19.63 28.45
N LEU A 242 -6.36 -19.14 29.15
CA LEU A 242 -5.13 -19.88 29.48
C LEU A 242 -5.39 -21.07 30.42
N GLU A 243 -6.52 -21.13 31.12
CA GLU A 243 -6.95 -22.29 31.91
C GLU A 243 -7.62 -23.40 31.07
N GLN A 244 -8.09 -23.10 29.85
CA GLN A 244 -8.81 -24.07 29.01
C GLN A 244 -7.89 -25.06 28.27
N GLN A 245 -6.58 -24.82 28.24
CA GLN A 245 -5.60 -25.67 27.56
C GLN A 245 -4.24 -25.61 28.27
N PRO A 246 -3.52 -26.75 28.43
CA PRO A 246 -2.33 -26.82 29.29
C PRO A 246 -1.13 -26.02 28.75
N VAL A 247 -1.08 -25.85 27.42
CA VAL A 247 -0.12 -25.00 26.73
C VAL A 247 -0.88 -24.15 25.71
N THR A 248 -0.57 -22.85 25.67
CA THR A 248 -1.09 -21.90 24.69
C THR A 248 0.06 -21.37 23.85
N TYR A 249 0.04 -21.63 22.54
CA TYR A 249 0.91 -20.95 21.59
C TYR A 249 0.22 -19.68 21.06
N GLY A 250 1.01 -18.68 20.69
CA GLY A 250 0.46 -17.44 20.14
C GLY A 250 1.42 -16.60 19.29
N ILE A 251 0.86 -15.71 18.49
CA ILE A 251 1.59 -14.76 17.64
C ILE A 251 1.05 -13.36 17.91
N VAL A 252 1.83 -12.54 18.62
CA VAL A 252 1.39 -11.27 19.23
C VAL A 252 2.32 -10.10 18.90
N ARG A 253 1.82 -8.88 19.13
CA ARG A 253 2.59 -7.63 19.07
C ARG A 253 3.33 -7.38 20.37
N LYS A 254 4.40 -6.59 20.30
CA LYS A 254 5.14 -6.08 21.47
C LYS A 254 4.26 -5.46 22.57
N ASN A 255 3.17 -4.77 22.20
CA ASN A 255 2.23 -4.21 23.18
C ASN A 255 1.43 -5.31 23.90
N ASP A 256 0.76 -6.18 23.15
CA ASP A 256 -0.01 -7.30 23.72
C ASP A 256 0.90 -8.30 24.47
N LEU A 257 2.17 -8.42 24.07
CA LEU A 257 3.21 -9.18 24.79
C LEU A 257 3.54 -8.56 26.15
N GLY A 258 3.63 -7.23 26.24
CA GLY A 258 3.82 -6.52 27.51
C GLY A 258 2.64 -6.70 28.47
N ASP A 259 1.41 -6.67 27.93
CA ASP A 259 0.21 -7.05 28.71
C ASP A 259 0.26 -8.53 29.13
N LEU A 260 0.69 -9.44 28.26
CA LEU A 260 0.79 -10.85 28.62
C LEU A 260 1.82 -11.09 29.71
N TYR A 261 3.04 -10.54 29.64
CA TYR A 261 4.02 -10.63 30.73
C TYR A 261 3.47 -10.15 32.07
N ARG A 262 2.64 -9.08 32.06
CA ARG A 262 1.96 -8.54 33.25
C ARG A 262 0.88 -9.49 33.78
N ILE A 263 0.08 -10.10 32.89
CA ILE A 263 -1.02 -11.01 33.24
C ILE A 263 -0.52 -12.40 33.68
N THR A 264 0.54 -12.91 33.03
CA THR A 264 1.10 -14.26 33.27
C THR A 264 2.21 -14.28 34.33
N ALA A 265 2.47 -13.15 35.00
CA ALA A 265 3.53 -13.04 36.01
C ALA A 265 3.38 -14.08 37.12
N ASP A 266 2.15 -14.24 37.61
CA ASP A 266 1.76 -15.25 38.60
C ASP A 266 1.12 -16.46 37.93
N GLY A 267 1.41 -17.66 38.44
CA GLY A 267 0.82 -18.92 37.98
C GLY A 267 1.25 -19.46 36.60
N TYR A 268 1.88 -18.66 35.73
CA TYR A 268 2.26 -19.07 34.37
C TYR A 268 3.73 -18.82 34.03
N HIS A 269 4.28 -19.60 33.09
CA HIS A 269 5.57 -19.39 32.44
C HIS A 269 5.30 -18.95 31.00
N LEU A 270 5.78 -17.75 30.62
CA LEU A 270 5.72 -17.23 29.26
C LEU A 270 7.13 -17.23 28.67
N GLN A 271 7.29 -17.97 27.58
CA GLN A 271 8.52 -18.06 26.80
C GLN A 271 8.29 -17.43 25.41
N GLU A 272 9.19 -16.53 25.01
CA GLU A 272 9.30 -16.08 23.62
C GLU A 272 10.20 -17.06 22.86
N LEU A 273 9.77 -17.45 21.65
CA LEU A 273 10.42 -18.47 20.83
C LEU A 273 11.07 -17.90 19.56
N ASP A 274 10.49 -16.84 18.98
CA ASP A 274 10.96 -16.17 17.76
C ASP A 274 10.31 -14.77 17.60
N ASP A 275 10.97 -13.83 16.90
CA ASP A 275 10.38 -12.55 16.46
C ASP A 275 10.71 -12.29 14.98
N ILE A 276 9.66 -12.27 14.14
CA ILE A 276 9.80 -11.99 12.71
C ILE A 276 8.97 -10.74 12.34
N GLY A 277 9.67 -9.62 12.24
CA GLY A 277 9.10 -8.33 11.81
C GLY A 277 8.08 -7.78 12.81
N GLY A 278 8.42 -7.79 14.10
CA GLY A 278 7.60 -7.29 15.21
C GLY A 278 6.41 -8.20 15.52
N LYS A 279 6.63 -9.52 15.45
CA LYS A 279 5.64 -10.59 15.65
C LYS A 279 6.27 -11.66 16.52
N HIS A 280 5.99 -11.57 17.80
CA HIS A 280 6.55 -12.46 18.81
C HIS A 280 5.75 -13.76 18.81
N LEU A 281 6.41 -14.87 18.46
CA LEU A 281 5.91 -16.22 18.66
C LEU A 281 6.17 -16.59 20.12
N ILE A 282 5.10 -16.89 20.85
CA ILE A 282 5.15 -17.21 22.27
C ILE A 282 4.56 -18.57 22.59
N LYS A 283 5.03 -19.13 23.70
CA LYS A 283 4.47 -20.28 24.40
C LYS A 283 4.13 -19.84 25.83
N ILE A 284 2.92 -20.13 26.29
CA ILE A 284 2.48 -19.93 27.66
C ILE A 284 2.04 -21.28 28.22
N GLU A 285 2.58 -21.67 29.37
CA GLU A 285 2.18 -22.89 30.09
C GLU A 285 2.06 -22.62 31.60
N LYS A 286 1.28 -23.41 32.32
CA LYS A 286 1.07 -23.22 33.76
C LYS A 286 2.34 -23.60 34.53
N LYS A 287 2.72 -22.81 35.53
CA LYS A 287 3.80 -23.17 36.48
C LYS A 287 3.38 -24.43 37.23
N SER A 288 4.27 -25.43 37.25
CA SER A 288 4.19 -26.68 38.01
C SER A 288 4.53 -26.47 39.48
#